data_AF-A0A355B6L8-F1
#
_entry.id   AF-A0A355B6L8-F1
#
_cell.length_a   1.000
_cell.length_b   1.000
_cell.length_c   1.000
_cell.angle_alpha   90.00
_cell.angle_beta   90.00
_cell.angle_gamma   90.00
#
_symmetry.space_group_name_H-M   'P 1'
#
loop_
_entity.id
_entity.type
_entity.pdbx_description
1 polymer ?
#
loop_
_entity_poly.entity_id
_entity_poly.type
_entity_poly.pdbx_seq_one_letter_code
_entity_poly.pdbx_strand_id
1 'polypeptide(L)' 'MPEKTVAINNELGLHARAAAQFVRVSTQFECDIFVSWRDIEVDGK' A
#
# COMPACT_ATOMS: atom_id res chain seq x y z
N MET A 1 6.63 4.17 -14.93
CA MET A 1 5.60 3.62 -14.02
C MET A 1 5.01 4.77 -13.24
N PRO A 2 3.68 4.83 -13.03
CA PRO A 2 3.09 5.87 -12.19
C PRO A 2 3.47 5.63 -10.73
N GLU A 3 3.88 6.69 -10.03
CA GLU A 3 4.15 6.67 -8.59
C GLU A 3 3.41 7.82 -7.90
N LYS A 4 3.06 7.62 -6.63
CA LYS A 4 2.42 8.68 -5.84
C LYS A 4 2.75 8.52 -4.35
N THR A 5 3.34 9.57 -3.78
CA THR A 5 3.52 9.67 -2.33
C THR A 5 2.24 10.17 -1.67
N VAL A 6 1.84 9.53 -0.56
CA VAL A 6 0.67 9.91 0.24
C VAL A 6 1.01 9.98 1.72
N ALA A 7 0.37 10.89 2.44
CA ALA A 7 0.46 10.94 3.90
C ALA A 7 -0.56 9.97 4.51
N ILE A 8 -0.10 9.10 5.42
CA ILE A 8 -1.00 8.26 6.21
C ILE A 8 -1.48 9.08 7.40
N ASN A 9 -2.72 9.55 7.32
CA ASN A 9 -3.34 10.34 8.39
C ASN A 9 -3.95 9.46 9.50
N ASN A 10 -3.95 8.14 9.34
CA ASN A 10 -4.35 7.24 10.40
C ASN A 10 -3.24 7.21 11.46
N GLU A 11 -3.57 7.58 12.70
CA GLU A 11 -2.62 7.58 13.82
C GLU A 11 -1.97 6.22 14.05
N LEU A 12 -2.70 5.14 13.73
CA LEU A 12 -2.20 3.79 13.86
C LEU A 12 -1.40 3.29 12.63
N GLY A 13 -1.35 4.09 11.56
CA GLY A 13 -0.67 3.75 10.31
C GLY A 13 -1.46 2.83 9.38
N LEU A 14 -0.77 2.25 8.41
CA LEU A 14 -1.35 1.30 7.44
C LEU A 14 -1.28 -0.12 8.01
N HIS A 15 -2.10 -0.43 9.00
CA HIS A 15 -2.08 -1.73 9.67
C HIS A 15 -3.44 -2.41 9.74
N ALA A 16 -3.45 -3.71 10.05
CA ALA A 16 -4.65 -4.52 10.30
C ALA A 16 -5.72 -4.33 9.20
N ARG A 17 -6.90 -3.77 9.55
CA ARG A 17 -8.00 -3.54 8.61
C ARG A 17 -7.59 -2.66 7.43
N ALA A 18 -6.82 -1.59 7.65
CA ALA A 18 -6.46 -0.66 6.57
C ALA A 18 -5.54 -1.34 5.54
N ALA A 19 -4.55 -2.11 6.02
CA ALA A 19 -3.69 -2.92 5.16
C ALA A 19 -4.48 -3.99 4.39
N ALA A 20 -5.37 -4.73 5.07
CA ALA A 20 -6.20 -5.74 4.41
C ALA A 20 -7.12 -5.14 3.33
N GLN A 21 -7.68 -3.95 3.57
CA GLN A 21 -8.49 -3.24 2.57
C GLN A 21 -7.65 -2.79 1.37
N PHE A 22 -6.42 -2.32 1.60
CA PHE A 22 -5.48 -1.98 0.55
C PHE A 22 -5.16 -3.19 -0.34
N VAL A 23 -4.74 -4.31 0.26
CA VAL A 23 -4.43 -5.57 -0.44
C VAL A 23 -5.64 -6.10 -1.23
N ARG A 24 -6.84 -6.03 -0.64
CA ARG A 24 -8.09 -6.43 -1.32
C ARG A 24 -8.38 -5.62 -2.58
N VAL A 25 -7.96 -4.37 -2.63
CA VAL A 25 -8.14 -3.50 -3.81
C VAL A 25 -7.00 -3.70 -4.80
N SER A 26 -5.75 -3.80 -4.33
CA SER A 26 -4.58 -4.00 -5.20
C SER A 26 -4.66 -5.30 -6.01
N THR A 27 -5.17 -6.38 -5.41
CA THR A 27 -5.37 -7.69 -6.05
C THR A 27 -6.39 -7.69 -7.19
N GLN A 28 -7.21 -6.64 -7.34
CA GLN A 28 -8.16 -6.52 -8.45
C GLN A 28 -7.51 -6.03 -9.76
N PHE A 29 -6.26 -5.56 -9.69
CA PHE A 29 -5.51 -5.07 -10.84
C PHE A 29 -4.48 -6.11 -11.29
N GLU A 30 -4.30 -6.24 -12.60
CA GLU A 30 -3.33 -7.20 -13.18
C GLU A 30 -1.88 -6.75 -13.00
N CYS A 31 -1.61 -5.45 -12.83
CA CYS A 31 -0.26 -4.91 -12.67
C CYS A 31 0.31 -5.15 -11.27
N ASP A 32 1.63 -5.23 -11.16
CA ASP A 32 2.31 -5.28 -9.87
C ASP A 32 2.20 -3.92 -9.15
N ILE A 33 1.94 -3.98 -7.85
CA ILE A 33 1.76 -2.79 -7.00
C ILE A 33 2.69 -2.96 -5.80
N PHE A 34 3.58 -1.99 -5.60
CA PHE A 34 4.52 -1.97 -4.48
C PHE A 34 4.23 -0.80 -3.55
N VAL A 35 4.57 -0.98 -2.27
CA VAL A 35 4.50 0.08 -1.26
C VAL A 35 5.89 0.28 -0.66
N SER A 36 6.38 1.51 -0.74
CA SER A 36 7.66 1.90 -0.14
C SER A 36 7.43 2.80 1.08
N TRP A 37 8.12 2.53 2.18
CA TRP A 37 8.24 3.43 3.31
C TRP A 37 9.69 3.52 3.78
N ARG A 38 10.27 4.72 3.67
CA ARG A 38 11.70 4.96 3.87
C ARG A 38 12.52 4.05 2.95
N ASP A 39 13.35 3.17 3.51
CA ASP A 39 14.24 2.28 2.76
C ASP A 39 13.65 0.86 2.60
N ILE A 40 12.37 0.67 2.94
CA ILE A 40 11.70 -0.62 2.87
C ILE A 40 10.65 -0.57 1.76
N GLU A 41 10.76 -1.48 0.80
CA GLU A 41 9.74 -1.74 -0.22
C GLU A 41 9.14 -3.12 -0.01
N VAL A 42 7.83 -3.23 -0.16
CA VAL A 42 7.09 -4.48 -0.01
C VAL A 42 6.08 -4.64 -1.14
N ASP A 43 5.73 -5.89 -1.43
CA ASP A 43 4.59 -6.22 -2.28
C ASP A 43 3.30 -5.66 -1.66
N GLY A 44 2.51 -4.97 -2.47
CA GLY A 44 1.24 -4.37 -2.09
C GLY A 44 0.04 -5.29 -2.29
N LYS A 45 0.24 -6.51 -2.79
CA LYS A 45 -0.75 -7.58 -2.95
C LYS A 45 -0.52 -8.69 -1.92
#